data_AF-A0A7S3KHJ3-F1
#
_entry.id   AF-A0A7S3KHJ3-F1
#
_cell.length_a   1.000
_cell.length_b   1.000
_cell.length_c   1.000
_cell.angle_alpha   90.00
_cell.angle_beta   90.00
_cell.angle_gamma   90.00
#
_symmetry.space_group_name_H-M   'P 1'
#
loop_
_entity.id
_entity.type
_entity.pdbx_description
1 polymer ?
#
loop_
_entity_poly.entity_id
_entity_poly.type
_entity_poly.pdbx_seq_one_letter_code
_entity_poly.pdbx_strand_id
1 'polypeptide(L)'
;PDTPGILVCKKKLLCNNKPIQVGGGIVFFVDKESHMYIRGVEEREEAGTPSIIGVIRAGLSFQLKEQLTPEFIEHKEHEIVQYVNQRFSQMKNIVLLGNNELDKVP
;
A
#
# COMPACT_ATOMS: atom_id res chain seq x y z
N PRO A 1 9.99 7.37 6.87
CA PRO A 1 10.26 8.10 5.60
C PRO A 1 10.79 7.10 4.56
N ASP A 2 10.35 7.20 3.30
CA ASP A 2 10.64 6.27 2.18
C ASP A 2 9.92 4.91 2.16
N THR A 3 8.71 4.84 2.73
CA THR A 3 7.82 3.69 2.51
C THR A 3 7.12 3.86 1.16
N PRO A 4 7.16 2.87 0.25
CA PRO A 4 6.42 2.95 -1.01
C PRO A 4 4.90 2.98 -0.73
N GLY A 5 4.18 3.88 -1.41
CA GLY A 5 2.72 3.79 -1.49
C GLY A 5 2.32 2.82 -2.59
N ILE A 6 1.23 2.06 -2.39
CA ILE A 6 0.65 1.19 -3.42
C ILE A 6 -0.79 1.61 -3.65
N LEU A 7 -1.14 1.94 -4.90
CA LEU A 7 -2.50 2.21 -5.32
C LEU A 7 -3.08 1.00 -6.03
N VAL A 8 -4.12 0.39 -5.45
CA VAL A 8 -4.88 -0.69 -6.08
C VAL A 8 -6.19 -0.13 -6.61
N CYS A 9 -6.42 -0.24 -7.92
CA CYS A 9 -7.66 0.24 -8.52
C CYS A 9 -8.11 -0.67 -9.67
N LYS A 10 -9.41 -0.65 -9.99
CA LYS A 10 -9.96 -1.44 -11.09
C LYS A 10 -9.52 -0.82 -12.41
N LYS A 11 -8.93 -1.62 -13.31
CA LYS A 11 -8.47 -1.18 -14.64
C LYS A 11 -9.53 -0.38 -15.43
N LYS A 12 -10.81 -0.75 -15.31
CA LYS A 12 -11.94 -0.04 -15.96
C LYS A 12 -12.16 1.40 -15.49
N LEU A 13 -11.55 1.81 -14.38
CA LEU A 13 -11.60 3.18 -13.87
C LEU A 13 -10.46 4.04 -14.44
N LEU A 14 -9.45 3.41 -15.05
CA LEU A 14 -8.26 4.07 -15.59
C LEU A 14 -8.45 4.36 -17.09
N CYS A 15 -9.46 5.17 -17.42
CA CYS A 15 -9.84 5.47 -18.81
C CYS A 15 -9.09 6.67 -19.41
N ASN A 16 -8.34 7.42 -18.59
CA ASN A 16 -7.63 8.60 -19.06
C ASN A 16 -6.45 8.18 -19.94
N ASN A 17 -6.24 8.88 -21.04
CA ASN A 17 -5.08 8.66 -21.93
C ASN A 17 -3.88 9.55 -21.55
N LYS A 18 -4.09 10.51 -20.66
CA LYS A 18 -3.06 11.41 -20.14
C LYS A 18 -2.79 11.06 -18.67
N PRO A 19 -1.53 11.02 -18.24
CA PRO A 19 -1.19 10.82 -16.84
C PRO A 19 -1.59 12.01 -15.98
N ILE A 20 -1.72 11.76 -14.68
CA ILE A 20 -1.93 12.82 -13.69
C ILE A 20 -0.67 13.68 -13.57
N GLN A 21 0.50 13.05 -13.53
CA GLN A 21 1.79 13.73 -13.45
C GLN A 21 2.59 13.52 -14.73
N VAL A 22 3.05 14.62 -15.34
CA VAL A 22 3.90 14.58 -16.53
C VAL A 22 5.36 14.71 -16.12
N GLY A 23 6.24 13.85 -16.65
CA GLY A 23 7.67 13.85 -16.33
C GLY A 23 8.47 12.90 -17.22
N GLY A 24 9.76 12.74 -16.91
CA GLY A 24 10.61 11.76 -17.58
C GLY A 24 10.12 10.32 -17.32
N GLY A 25 10.49 9.39 -18.21
CA GLY A 25 10.18 7.96 -18.05
C GLY A 25 8.83 7.49 -18.59
N ILE A 26 7.90 8.41 -18.88
CA ILE A 26 6.52 8.06 -19.32
C ILE A 26 6.17 8.50 -20.74
N VAL A 27 7.06 9.27 -21.38
CA VAL A 27 6.92 9.70 -22.77
C VAL A 27 7.48 8.62 -23.67
N PHE A 28 6.64 8.07 -24.53
CA PHE A 28 7.01 7.08 -25.54
C PHE A 28 7.63 7.74 -26.78
N PHE A 29 7.08 8.88 -27.22
CA PHE A 29 7.57 9.62 -28.38
C PHE A 29 7.24 11.11 -28.23
N VAL A 30 8.09 11.97 -28.77
CA VAL A 30 7.87 13.42 -28.80
C VAL A 30 8.30 13.97 -30.16
N ASP A 31 7.48 14.86 -30.71
CA ASP A 31 7.82 15.71 -31.84
C ASP A 31 7.53 17.19 -31.48
N LYS A 32 7.64 18.10 -32.46
CA LYS A 32 7.46 19.54 -32.22
C LYS A 32 6.03 19.93 -31.85
N GLU A 33 5.05 19.14 -32.27
CA GLU A 33 3.62 19.44 -32.19
C GLU A 33 2.88 18.50 -31.23
N SER A 34 3.47 17.35 -30.90
CA SER A 34 2.80 16.27 -30.17
C SER A 34 3.72 15.46 -29.27
N HIS A 35 3.10 14.73 -28.34
CA HIS A 35 3.76 13.72 -27.52
C HIS A 35 2.83 12.53 -27.33
N MET A 36 3.41 11.33 -27.35
CA MET A 36 2.73 10.07 -27.04
C MET A 36 3.26 9.55 -25.71
N TYR A 37 2.35 9.15 -24.82
CA TYR A 37 2.69 8.49 -23.56
C TYR A 37 2.70 6.97 -23.72
N ILE A 38 3.35 6.29 -22.77
CA ILE A 38 3.32 4.83 -22.67
C ILE A 38 1.87 4.33 -22.56
N ARG A 39 1.57 3.19 -23.20
CA ARG A 39 0.21 2.60 -23.20
C ARG A 39 -0.12 1.84 -21.92
N GLY A 40 0.90 1.28 -21.26
CA GLY A 40 0.77 0.66 -19.94
C GLY A 40 0.31 1.71 -18.94
N VAL A 41 -0.76 1.40 -18.21
CA VAL A 41 -1.40 2.40 -17.34
C VAL A 41 -0.53 2.64 -16.11
N GLU A 42 0.02 1.57 -15.55
CA GLU A 42 0.89 1.56 -14.39
C GLU A 42 2.14 2.42 -14.66
N GLU A 43 2.90 2.06 -15.70
CA GLU A 43 4.11 2.78 -16.12
C GLU A 43 3.82 4.26 -16.39
N ARG A 44 2.70 4.57 -17.04
CA ARG A 44 2.34 5.94 -17.39
C ARG A 44 2.08 6.83 -16.17
N GLU A 45 1.62 6.29 -15.05
CA GLU A 45 1.38 7.06 -13.81
C GLU A 45 2.62 7.16 -12.90
N GLU A 46 3.75 6.54 -13.26
CA GLU A 46 5.01 6.55 -12.50
C GLU A 46 6.05 7.52 -13.10
N ALA A 47 5.63 8.76 -13.37
CA ALA A 47 6.51 9.78 -13.93
C ALA A 47 7.70 10.13 -13.00
N GLY A 48 8.89 10.26 -13.59
CA GLY A 48 10.12 10.58 -12.89
C GLY A 48 10.95 9.34 -12.54
N THR A 49 11.87 9.50 -11.57
CA THR A 49 12.63 8.36 -11.06
C THR A 49 11.76 7.58 -10.08
N PRO A 50 11.39 6.32 -10.37
CA PRO A 50 10.59 5.54 -9.46
C PRO A 50 11.35 5.27 -8.16
N SER A 51 10.61 4.99 -7.08
CA SER A 51 11.21 4.60 -5.80
C SER A 51 11.71 3.15 -5.87
N ILE A 52 12.80 2.90 -6.62
CA ILE A 52 13.32 1.56 -6.90
C ILE A 52 13.55 0.76 -5.60
N ILE A 53 14.25 1.37 -4.63
CA ILE A 53 14.51 0.75 -3.32
C ILE A 53 13.20 0.56 -2.54
N GLY A 54 12.26 1.48 -2.66
CA GLY A 54 10.92 1.35 -2.09
C GLY A 54 10.20 0.12 -2.63
N VAL A 55 10.12 -0.04 -3.95
CA VAL A 55 9.46 -1.17 -4.63
C VAL A 55 10.09 -2.50 -4.22
N ILE A 56 11.42 -2.58 -4.16
CA ILE A 56 12.13 -3.79 -3.70
C ILE A 56 11.73 -4.14 -2.25
N ARG A 57 11.73 -3.16 -1.34
CA ARG A 57 11.32 -3.37 0.06
C ARG A 57 9.86 -3.78 0.19
N ALA A 58 8.97 -3.20 -0.62
CA ALA A 58 7.57 -3.63 -0.71
C ALA A 58 7.50 -5.10 -1.10
N GLY A 59 8.14 -5.50 -2.20
CA GLY A 59 8.17 -6.89 -2.65
C GLY A 59 8.64 -7.87 -1.59
N LEU A 60 9.73 -7.55 -0.88
CA LEU A 60 10.25 -8.37 0.23
C LEU A 60 9.27 -8.46 1.41
N SER A 61 8.55 -7.37 1.70
CA SER A 61 7.54 -7.36 2.77
C SER A 61 6.34 -8.25 2.43
N PHE A 62 5.88 -8.22 1.17
CA PHE A 62 4.84 -9.13 0.68
C PHE A 62 5.31 -10.58 0.68
N GLN A 63 6.54 -10.85 0.23
CA GLN A 63 7.12 -12.18 0.25
C GLN A 63 7.19 -12.76 1.67
N LEU A 64 7.63 -11.96 2.65
CA LEU A 64 7.65 -12.36 4.05
C LEU A 64 6.23 -12.63 4.59
N LYS A 65 5.27 -11.76 4.26
CA LYS A 65 3.86 -11.95 4.62
C LYS A 65 3.30 -13.26 4.05
N GLU A 66 3.60 -13.58 2.79
CA GLU A 66 3.17 -14.83 2.15
C GLU A 66 3.80 -16.07 2.79
N GLN A 67 5.08 -15.98 3.19
CA GLN A 67 5.76 -17.07 3.90
C GLN A 67 5.16 -17.37 5.27
N LEU A 68 4.69 -16.35 5.98
CA LEU A 68 4.00 -16.51 7.28
C LEU A 68 2.53 -16.89 7.12
N THR A 69 1.92 -16.50 6.00
CA THR A 69 0.48 -16.50 5.68
C THR A 69 -0.34 -15.43 6.43
N PRO A 70 -1.38 -14.87 5.79
CA PRO A 70 -2.29 -13.92 6.45
C PRO A 70 -2.96 -14.49 7.70
N GLU A 71 -3.35 -15.76 7.68
CA GLU A 71 -4.11 -16.41 8.76
C GLU A 71 -3.25 -16.57 10.03
N PHE A 72 -1.96 -16.87 9.87
CA PHE A 72 -1.04 -16.93 11.00
C PHE A 72 -0.86 -15.55 11.65
N ILE A 73 -0.71 -14.51 10.81
CA ILE A 73 -0.56 -13.12 11.29
C ILE A 73 -1.82 -12.69 12.04
N GLU A 74 -3.00 -12.89 11.45
CA GLU A 74 -4.30 -12.56 12.07
C GLU A 74 -4.49 -13.28 13.41
N HIS A 75 -4.17 -14.59 13.46
CA HIS A 75 -4.24 -15.36 14.70
C HIS A 75 -3.31 -14.79 15.79
N LYS A 76 -2.07 -14.44 15.44
CA LYS A 76 -1.12 -13.84 16.39
C LYS A 76 -1.55 -12.45 16.84
N GLU A 77 -2.11 -11.65 15.96
CA GLU A 77 -2.67 -10.34 16.30
C GLU A 77 -3.83 -10.47 17.29
N HIS A 78 -4.72 -11.45 17.08
CA HIS A 78 -5.82 -11.75 18.00
C HIS A 78 -5.32 -12.13 19.41
N GLU A 79 -4.32 -13.02 19.50
CA GLU A 79 -3.70 -13.40 20.77
C GLU A 79 -3.13 -12.17 21.52
N ILE A 80 -2.40 -11.30 20.81
CA ILE A 80 -1.79 -10.09 21.39
C ILE A 80 -2.88 -9.12 21.85
N VAL A 81 -3.90 -8.87 21.04
CA VAL A 81 -5.01 -7.97 21.39
C VAL A 81 -5.75 -8.46 22.62
N GLN A 82 -6.04 -9.76 22.72
CA GLN A 82 -6.68 -10.35 23.89
C GLN A 82 -5.82 -10.16 25.16
N TYR A 83 -4.52 -10.44 25.07
CA TYR A 83 -3.58 -10.26 26.17
C TYR A 83 -3.53 -8.80 26.64
N VAL A 84 -3.39 -7.85 25.72
CA VAL A 84 -3.31 -6.41 26.03
C VAL A 84 -4.62 -5.93 26.65
N ASN A 85 -5.77 -6.30 26.08
CA ASN A 85 -7.08 -5.91 26.60
C ASN A 85 -7.32 -6.46 28.01
N GLN A 86 -7.00 -7.73 28.25
CA GLN A 86 -7.11 -8.32 29.59
C GLN A 86 -6.23 -7.59 30.61
N ARG A 87 -5.03 -7.17 30.21
CA ARG A 87 -4.09 -6.51 31.12
C ARG A 87 -4.44 -5.06 31.39
N PHE A 88 -4.85 -4.31 30.37
CA PHE A 88 -5.09 -2.87 30.46
C PHE A 88 -6.48 -2.55 31.01
N SER A 89 -7.48 -3.41 30.81
CA SER A 89 -8.82 -3.24 31.42
C SER A 89 -8.79 -3.23 32.96
N GLN A 90 -7.76 -3.80 33.57
CA GLN A 90 -7.56 -3.83 35.02
C GLN A 90 -6.85 -2.57 35.57
N MET A 91 -6.35 -1.69 34.71
CA MET A 91 -5.55 -0.52 35.09
C MET A 91 -6.43 0.73 35.19
N LYS A 92 -6.67 1.21 36.41
CA LYS A 92 -7.57 2.34 36.69
C LYS A 92 -7.16 3.68 36.06
N ASN A 93 -5.89 3.82 35.67
CA ASN A 93 -5.32 5.02 35.08
C ASN A 93 -5.17 4.95 33.55
N ILE A 94 -5.70 3.90 32.91
CA ILE A 94 -5.69 3.72 31.46
C ILE A 94 -7.14 3.70 30.96
N VAL A 95 -7.40 4.41 29.87
CA VAL A 95 -8.68 4.36 29.16
C VAL A 95 -8.42 3.76 27.79
N LEU A 96 -9.03 2.60 27.52
CA LEU A 96 -8.96 1.95 26.21
C LEU A 96 -9.99 2.58 25.27
N LEU A 97 -9.53 3.11 24.14
CA LEU A 97 -10.38 3.73 23.12
C LEU A 97 -10.79 2.72 22.04
N GLY A 98 -11.94 2.93 21.42
CA GLY A 98 -12.51 2.06 20.39
C GLY A 98 -13.36 0.92 20.96
N ASN A 99 -13.98 0.14 20.08
CA ASN A 99 -14.77 -1.02 20.49
C ASN A 99 -13.85 -2.21 20.75
N ASN A 100 -13.80 -2.69 22.00
CA ASN A 100 -12.94 -3.80 22.43
C ASN A 100 -13.69 -5.14 22.54
N GLU A 101 -14.99 -5.15 22.22
CA GLU A 101 -15.84 -6.34 22.18
C GLU A 101 -15.99 -6.91 20.77
N LEU A 102 -15.64 -6.12 19.74
CA LEU A 102 -15.64 -6.56 18.35
C LEU A 102 -14.24 -6.98 17.92
N ASP A 103 -14.21 -7.95 17.00
CA ASP A 103 -12.98 -8.31 16.29
C ASP A 103 -12.40 -7.09 15.60
N LYS A 104 -11.08 -6.94 15.70
CA LYS A 104 -10.37 -5.88 15.00
C LYS A 104 -10.35 -6.25 13.53
N VAL A 105 -10.66 -5.29 12.66
CA VAL A 105 -10.57 -5.51 11.22
C VAL A 105 -9.09 -5.69 10.82
N PRO A 106 -8.78 -6.64 9.92
CA PRO A 106 -7.44 -6.77 9.34
C PRO A 106 -7.10 -5.60 8.40
#